data_AF-A0A652YKW3-F1
#
_entry.id   AF-A0A652YKW3-F1
#
_cell.length_a   1.000
_cell.length_b   1.000
_cell.length_c   1.000
_cell.angle_alpha   90.00
_cell.angle_beta   90.00
_cell.angle_gamma   90.00
#
_symmetry.space_group_name_H-M   'P 1'
#
loop_
_entity.id
_entity.type
_entity.pdbx_description
1 polymer ?
#
loop_
_entity_poly.entity_id
_entity_poly.type
_entity_poly.pdbx_seq_one_letter_code
_entity_poly.pdbx_strand_id
1 'polypeptide(L)'
;MALFPKPAEGSWTQHYPDVGTGPVSYQDCISPEFYEAEREAVFKQAWLNVGRVEDVADKGRYFTKEIEVANTSLIIVRDLEGQVRAFHNICRHRGNKLVWNEIPSAETSGSCRAFTCKYHAWRYSLDGSLTFVQQEGEFFDLDKADYGLVPVHCDVWAGFIFVNLAKEPPTTLTEFLGSMITDLAGYPFEEMPERYDFSADIDCNWKVFLDAFQEYYHVPSLHTQEATPDARPQMMKGFEAPHYQLDGPHRMVSTSSVPRRLWPANFQYPIEMETRSGLFGPWNEPDLGGELSGTNPGRIKAWAADNFQIFPNLEILIWASGWYLVYRYWPTSHNTHRFEGTLFFPPAKNASDRAAQECAVVMFKEFALQDAGTLVGTQQGLDALGNSSDFPLNDQELLVRHFHKSVADWVANYQGSGVNA
;
A
#
# COMPACT_ATOMS: atom_id res chain seq x y z
N MET A 1 17.35 -29.30 8.20
CA MET A 1 17.87 -28.35 9.20
C MET A 1 17.41 -26.98 8.75
N ALA A 2 16.86 -26.17 9.65
CA ALA A 2 16.42 -24.81 9.34
C ALA A 2 17.56 -24.00 8.72
N LEU A 3 17.27 -23.22 7.68
CA LEU A 3 18.20 -22.32 7.00
C LEU A 3 18.55 -21.12 7.88
N PHE A 4 17.60 -20.69 8.71
CA PHE A 4 17.77 -19.60 9.66
C PHE A 4 17.42 -20.06 11.07
N PRO A 5 18.02 -19.45 12.12
CA PRO A 5 17.62 -19.71 13.49
C PRO A 5 16.14 -19.38 13.69
N LYS A 6 15.36 -20.32 14.22
CA LYS A 6 14.01 -20.05 14.72
C LYS A 6 14.08 -19.34 16.08
N PRO A 7 12.99 -18.66 16.50
CA PRO A 7 12.84 -18.18 17.86
C PRO A 7 13.01 -19.29 18.90
N ALA A 8 13.27 -18.92 20.16
CA ALA A 8 13.52 -19.85 21.24
C ALA A 8 12.36 -20.81 21.51
N GLU A 9 11.14 -20.37 21.16
CA GLU A 9 9.89 -21.12 21.30
C GLU A 9 9.76 -22.28 20.30
N GLY A 10 10.56 -22.26 19.21
CA GLY A 10 10.65 -23.33 18.22
C GLY A 10 10.11 -22.98 16.83
N SER A 11 9.18 -22.03 16.74
CA SER A 11 8.59 -21.56 15.48
C SER A 11 8.25 -20.07 15.55
N TRP A 12 8.10 -19.42 14.41
CA TRP A 12 7.67 -18.01 14.36
C TRP A 12 6.25 -17.84 14.87
N THR A 13 5.32 -18.72 14.51
CA THR A 13 3.94 -18.66 15.02
C THR A 13 3.85 -18.89 16.53
N GLN A 14 4.71 -19.74 17.11
CA GLN A 14 4.76 -19.94 18.56
C GLN A 14 5.35 -18.74 19.31
N HIS A 15 6.22 -17.96 18.66
CA HIS A 15 6.76 -16.72 19.20
C HIS A 15 5.68 -15.64 19.36
N TYR A 16 4.63 -15.68 18.53
CA TYR A 16 3.47 -14.78 18.58
C TYR A 16 2.19 -15.55 18.93
N PRO A 17 2.02 -16.00 20.19
CA PRO A 17 0.97 -16.94 20.58
C PRO A 17 -0.45 -16.43 20.34
N ASP A 18 -0.66 -15.11 20.38
CA ASP A 18 -1.97 -14.48 20.18
C ASP A 18 -2.54 -14.69 18.77
N VAL A 19 -1.69 -15.02 17.78
CA VAL A 19 -2.10 -15.29 16.40
C VAL A 19 -2.64 -16.71 16.24
N GLY A 20 -2.22 -17.64 17.09
CA GLY A 20 -2.69 -19.03 17.10
C GLY A 20 -2.16 -19.90 15.94
N THR A 21 -2.26 -21.23 16.12
CA THR A 21 -1.78 -22.24 15.15
C THR A 21 -2.90 -23.05 14.49
N GLY A 22 -4.17 -22.73 14.79
CA GLY A 22 -5.32 -23.41 14.20
C GLY A 22 -5.50 -23.09 12.71
N PRO A 23 -6.49 -23.68 12.03
CA PRO A 23 -6.90 -23.21 10.72
C PRO A 23 -7.31 -21.74 10.73
N VAL A 24 -7.10 -21.03 9.62
CA VAL A 24 -7.57 -19.65 9.41
C VAL A 24 -8.77 -19.69 8.50
N SER A 25 -9.83 -18.99 8.90
CA SER A 25 -11.04 -18.84 8.10
C SER A 25 -10.88 -17.71 7.09
N TYR A 26 -11.24 -17.97 5.84
CA TYR A 26 -11.29 -16.98 4.75
C TYR A 26 -12.71 -16.44 4.52
N GLN A 27 -13.61 -16.58 5.51
CA GLN A 27 -14.98 -16.09 5.40
C GLN A 27 -15.06 -14.57 5.20
N ASP A 28 -14.10 -13.84 5.74
CA ASP A 28 -13.91 -12.39 5.58
C ASP A 28 -13.53 -11.97 4.15
N CYS A 29 -13.18 -12.93 3.29
CA CYS A 29 -12.86 -12.73 1.88
C CYS A 29 -14.01 -13.07 0.92
N ILE A 30 -15.13 -13.60 1.42
CA ILE A 30 -16.27 -14.00 0.58
C ILE A 30 -17.62 -13.46 1.06
N SER A 31 -17.71 -12.91 2.28
CA SER A 31 -18.97 -12.39 2.82
C SER A 31 -19.19 -10.91 2.45
N PRO A 32 -20.27 -10.58 1.71
CA PRO A 32 -20.68 -9.20 1.49
C PRO A 32 -21.02 -8.46 2.80
N GLU A 33 -21.59 -9.16 3.78
CA GLU A 33 -21.94 -8.58 5.08
C GLU A 33 -20.69 -8.21 5.88
N PHE A 34 -19.66 -9.08 5.86
CA PHE A 34 -18.38 -8.76 6.49
C PHE A 34 -17.69 -7.60 5.78
N TYR A 35 -17.74 -7.55 4.44
CA TYR A 35 -17.23 -6.41 3.69
C TYR A 35 -17.88 -5.10 4.14
N GLU A 36 -19.21 -5.04 4.30
CA GLU A 36 -19.86 -3.83 4.81
C GLU A 36 -19.39 -3.44 6.23
N ALA A 37 -19.18 -4.42 7.11
CA ALA A 37 -18.62 -4.15 8.44
C ALA A 37 -17.15 -3.67 8.38
N GLU A 38 -16.34 -4.27 7.50
CA GLU A 38 -14.93 -3.91 7.26
C GLU A 38 -14.80 -2.47 6.74
N ARG A 39 -15.70 -2.03 5.84
CA ARG A 39 -15.72 -0.65 5.34
C ARG A 39 -15.85 0.37 6.48
N GLU A 40 -16.80 0.15 7.38
CA GLU A 40 -17.06 1.06 8.50
C GLU A 40 -15.97 1.00 9.58
N ALA A 41 -15.52 -0.22 9.91
CA ALA A 41 -14.61 -0.45 11.02
C ALA A 41 -13.15 -0.21 10.66
N VAL A 42 -12.72 -0.55 9.45
CA VAL A 42 -11.33 -0.47 9.02
C VAL A 42 -11.09 0.77 8.17
N PHE A 43 -11.66 0.84 6.97
CA PHE A 43 -11.29 1.88 6.01
C PHE A 43 -11.79 3.28 6.37
N LYS A 44 -12.87 3.39 7.16
CA LYS A 44 -13.32 4.69 7.66
C LYS A 44 -12.65 5.12 8.98
N GLN A 45 -11.99 4.22 9.71
CA GLN A 45 -11.37 4.53 11.01
C GLN A 45 -9.84 4.58 10.98
N ALA A 46 -9.22 3.79 10.10
CA ALA A 46 -7.77 3.73 9.99
C ALA A 46 -7.19 4.90 9.18
N TRP A 47 -5.91 5.17 9.38
CA TRP A 47 -5.16 6.07 8.51
C TRP A 47 -4.84 5.35 7.20
N LEU A 48 -5.23 5.95 6.07
CA LEU A 48 -5.06 5.40 4.73
C LEU A 48 -3.99 6.17 3.97
N ASN A 49 -3.01 5.48 3.41
CA ASN A 49 -2.06 6.13 2.53
C ASN A 49 -2.71 6.43 1.17
N VAL A 50 -2.63 7.67 0.71
CA VAL A 50 -3.27 8.10 -0.56
C VAL A 50 -2.30 8.58 -1.62
N GLY A 51 -1.02 8.73 -1.27
CA GLY A 51 0.00 9.21 -2.19
C GLY A 51 1.26 9.65 -1.46
N ARG A 52 2.09 10.43 -2.15
CA ARG A 52 3.27 11.05 -1.58
C ARG A 52 3.28 12.57 -1.79
N VAL A 53 4.14 13.26 -1.07
CA VAL A 53 4.28 14.72 -1.14
C VAL A 53 4.71 15.21 -2.52
N GLU A 54 5.36 14.36 -3.33
CA GLU A 54 5.73 14.67 -4.71
C GLU A 54 4.49 14.79 -5.62
N ASP A 55 3.37 14.12 -5.30
CA ASP A 55 2.08 14.28 -6.01
C ASP A 55 1.50 15.71 -5.87
N VAL A 56 1.96 16.44 -4.84
CA VAL A 56 1.62 17.83 -4.57
C VAL A 56 2.87 18.66 -4.30
N ALA A 57 3.93 18.50 -5.10
CA ALA A 57 5.23 19.13 -4.86
C ALA A 57 5.16 20.66 -4.70
N ASP A 58 4.38 21.33 -5.55
CA ASP A 58 4.26 22.80 -5.54
C ASP A 58 2.97 23.29 -4.86
N LYS A 59 3.00 24.53 -4.36
CA LYS A 59 1.80 25.22 -3.88
C LYS A 59 0.72 25.28 -4.97
N GLY A 60 -0.51 24.96 -4.62
CA GLY A 60 -1.64 24.88 -5.54
C GLY A 60 -1.72 23.58 -6.33
N ARG A 61 -0.74 22.67 -6.24
CA ARG A 61 -0.85 21.33 -6.82
C ARG A 61 -1.86 20.50 -6.04
N TYR A 62 -2.67 19.76 -6.77
CA TYR A 62 -3.65 18.86 -6.19
C TYR A 62 -3.75 17.57 -7.00
N PHE A 63 -4.26 16.54 -6.34
CA PHE A 63 -4.85 15.37 -6.99
C PHE A 63 -6.15 14.99 -6.30
N THR A 64 -6.99 14.22 -6.99
CA THR A 64 -8.20 13.63 -6.41
C THR A 64 -7.99 12.14 -6.22
N LYS A 65 -8.51 11.59 -5.13
CA LYS A 65 -8.48 10.15 -4.87
C LYS A 65 -9.90 9.62 -4.75
N GLU A 66 -10.25 8.60 -5.53
CA GLU A 66 -11.47 7.83 -5.30
C GLU A 66 -11.17 6.77 -4.24
N ILE A 67 -12.06 6.66 -3.25
CA ILE A 67 -11.99 5.64 -2.18
C ILE A 67 -13.33 4.92 -2.18
N GLU A 68 -13.46 3.96 -3.09
CA GLU A 68 -14.68 3.19 -3.36
C GLU A 68 -15.18 2.47 -2.11
N VAL A 69 -14.27 1.84 -1.37
CA VAL A 69 -14.55 1.17 -0.09
C VAL A 69 -15.24 2.10 0.92
N ALA A 70 -15.01 3.42 0.87
CA ALA A 70 -15.66 4.40 1.73
C ALA A 70 -16.73 5.25 1.03
N ASN A 71 -17.08 4.94 -0.23
CA ASN A 71 -18.02 5.71 -1.06
C ASN A 71 -17.71 7.22 -1.09
N THR A 72 -16.43 7.59 -1.15
CA THR A 72 -16.01 8.99 -1.12
C THR A 72 -14.98 9.31 -2.19
N SER A 73 -14.92 10.58 -2.57
CA SER A 73 -13.86 11.16 -3.39
C SER A 73 -13.21 12.27 -2.58
N LEU A 74 -11.88 12.31 -2.57
CA LEU A 74 -11.10 13.29 -1.83
C LEU A 74 -10.35 14.21 -2.79
N ILE A 75 -10.11 15.44 -2.36
CA ILE A 75 -9.14 16.37 -2.95
C ILE A 75 -7.97 16.46 -1.98
N ILE A 76 -6.77 16.14 -2.44
CA ILE A 76 -5.52 16.36 -1.71
C ILE A 76 -4.80 17.52 -2.37
N VAL A 77 -4.43 18.55 -1.62
CA VAL A 77 -3.85 19.78 -2.15
C VAL A 77 -2.75 20.31 -1.25
N ARG A 78 -1.67 20.86 -1.84
CA ARG A 78 -0.77 21.76 -1.11
C ARG A 78 -1.32 23.18 -1.21
N ASP A 79 -1.67 23.79 -0.08
CA ASP A 79 -2.20 25.15 -0.05
C ASP A 79 -1.12 26.21 -0.35
N LEU A 80 -1.50 27.50 -0.28
CA LEU A 80 -0.58 28.60 -0.58
C LEU A 80 0.40 28.88 0.58
N GLU A 81 0.09 28.38 1.76
CA GLU A 81 0.91 28.39 2.96
C GLU A 81 1.95 27.25 2.94
N GLY A 82 1.75 26.24 2.09
CA GLY A 82 2.62 25.08 1.90
C GLY A 82 2.18 23.82 2.65
N GLN A 83 1.05 23.85 3.36
CA GLN A 83 0.49 22.71 4.08
C GLN A 83 -0.25 21.77 3.12
N VAL A 84 -0.12 20.47 3.33
CA VAL A 84 -0.93 19.46 2.63
C VAL A 84 -2.26 19.33 3.36
N ARG A 85 -3.37 19.40 2.62
CA ARG A 85 -4.73 19.30 3.14
C ARG A 85 -5.54 18.30 2.35
N ALA A 86 -6.54 17.71 2.99
CA ALA A 86 -7.53 16.86 2.34
C ALA A 86 -8.95 17.37 2.61
N PHE A 87 -9.82 17.26 1.59
CA PHE A 87 -11.24 17.61 1.68
C PHE A 87 -12.09 16.57 0.96
N HIS A 88 -13.33 16.38 1.40
CA HIS A 88 -14.32 15.69 0.55
C HIS A 88 -14.51 16.49 -0.75
N ASN A 89 -14.47 15.81 -1.90
CA ASN A 89 -14.56 16.38 -3.24
C ASN A 89 -16.01 16.75 -3.61
N ILE A 90 -16.67 17.51 -2.75
CA ILE A 90 -18.11 17.77 -2.80
C ILE A 90 -18.36 19.26 -2.60
N CYS A 91 -18.98 19.90 -3.58
CA CYS A 91 -19.45 21.27 -3.44
C CYS A 91 -20.60 21.34 -2.43
N ARG A 92 -20.49 22.25 -1.46
CA ARG A 92 -21.45 22.41 -0.36
C ARG A 92 -22.79 23.04 -0.74
N HIS A 93 -22.96 23.50 -1.97
CA HIS A 93 -24.25 24.04 -2.44
C HIS A 93 -25.29 22.93 -2.66
N ARG A 94 -25.02 22.00 -3.59
CA ARG A 94 -25.96 20.94 -4.00
C ARG A 94 -25.26 19.59 -4.22
N GLY A 95 -24.10 19.39 -3.59
CA GLY A 95 -23.42 18.10 -3.58
C GLY A 95 -22.70 17.71 -4.88
N ASN A 96 -22.55 18.63 -5.86
CA ASN A 96 -21.85 18.31 -7.09
C ASN A 96 -20.38 17.97 -6.83
N LYS A 97 -19.84 16.96 -7.52
CA LYS A 97 -18.41 16.66 -7.46
C LYS A 97 -17.61 17.88 -7.90
N LEU A 98 -16.67 18.32 -7.06
CA LEU A 98 -16.08 19.65 -7.18
C LEU A 98 -14.97 19.68 -8.24
N VAL A 99 -14.06 18.72 -8.18
CA VAL A 99 -12.86 18.61 -8.98
C VAL A 99 -12.92 17.30 -9.77
N TRP A 100 -12.98 17.43 -11.09
CA TRP A 100 -12.98 16.34 -12.07
C TRP A 100 -12.73 16.96 -13.45
N ASN A 101 -12.33 16.15 -14.44
CA ASN A 101 -12.09 16.63 -15.83
C ASN A 101 -13.27 16.32 -16.75
N GLU A 102 -13.14 15.34 -17.63
CA GLU A 102 -14.18 14.94 -18.58
C GLU A 102 -15.15 13.93 -17.95
N ILE A 103 -14.61 13.02 -17.13
CA ILE A 103 -15.36 11.94 -16.48
C ILE A 103 -15.39 12.21 -14.98
N PRO A 104 -16.56 12.45 -14.35
CA PRO A 104 -16.64 12.70 -12.92
C PRO A 104 -16.08 11.57 -12.06
N SER A 105 -16.20 10.31 -12.46
CA SER A 105 -15.69 9.16 -11.70
C SER A 105 -14.19 8.92 -11.83
N ALA A 106 -13.50 9.62 -12.75
CA ALA A 106 -12.06 9.45 -12.93
C ALA A 106 -11.27 10.37 -11.99
N GLU A 107 -10.20 9.84 -11.42
CA GLU A 107 -9.20 10.63 -10.69
C GLU A 107 -8.53 11.65 -11.64
N THR A 108 -8.16 12.82 -11.10
CA THR A 108 -7.44 13.86 -11.84
C THR A 108 -6.44 14.55 -10.93
N SER A 109 -5.42 15.13 -11.53
CA SER A 109 -4.46 16.02 -10.87
C SER A 109 -4.28 17.32 -11.65
N GLY A 110 -3.71 18.33 -11.00
CA GLY A 110 -3.50 19.61 -11.64
C GLY A 110 -2.90 20.66 -10.71
N SER A 111 -3.00 21.92 -11.12
CA SER A 111 -2.67 23.08 -10.30
C SER A 111 -3.78 24.12 -10.39
N CYS A 112 -4.12 24.76 -9.28
CA CYS A 112 -5.07 25.85 -9.25
C CYS A 112 -4.75 26.83 -8.10
N ARG A 113 -5.40 28.00 -8.12
CA ARG A 113 -5.36 28.98 -7.01
C ARG A 113 -6.61 28.95 -6.15
N ALA A 114 -7.65 28.26 -6.62
CA ALA A 114 -8.95 28.08 -5.99
C ALA A 114 -9.70 26.97 -6.73
N PHE A 115 -10.57 26.24 -6.03
CA PHE A 115 -11.49 25.28 -6.63
C PHE A 115 -12.79 25.98 -7.00
N THR A 116 -13.22 25.88 -8.25
CA THR A 116 -14.50 26.45 -8.70
C THR A 116 -15.42 25.34 -9.15
N CYS A 117 -16.59 25.23 -8.53
CA CYS A 117 -17.58 24.22 -8.89
C CYS A 117 -18.11 24.47 -10.30
N LYS A 118 -17.99 23.46 -11.17
CA LYS A 118 -18.45 23.52 -12.56
C LYS A 118 -19.97 23.70 -12.72
N TYR A 119 -20.76 23.50 -11.66
CA TYR A 119 -22.22 23.59 -11.75
C TYR A 119 -22.73 25.03 -11.58
N HIS A 120 -22.42 25.69 -10.46
CA HIS A 120 -22.94 27.03 -10.13
C HIS A 120 -21.85 28.03 -9.72
N ALA A 121 -20.59 27.73 -10.07
CA ALA A 121 -19.43 28.60 -9.85
C ALA A 121 -19.12 28.98 -8.39
N TRP A 122 -19.66 28.26 -7.38
CA TRP A 122 -19.20 28.39 -6.00
C TRP A 122 -17.70 28.11 -5.93
N ARG A 123 -16.95 29.02 -5.31
CA ARG A 123 -15.48 28.98 -5.30
C ARG A 123 -14.94 28.81 -3.88
N TYR A 124 -13.98 27.91 -3.75
CA TYR A 124 -13.32 27.59 -2.50
C TYR A 124 -11.82 27.91 -2.63
N SER A 125 -11.24 28.50 -1.59
CA SER A 125 -9.78 28.59 -1.45
C SER A 125 -9.17 27.21 -1.22
N LEU A 126 -7.84 27.13 -1.30
CA LEU A 126 -7.11 25.87 -1.09
C LEU A 126 -7.10 25.42 0.38
N ASP A 127 -7.44 26.30 1.32
CA ASP A 127 -7.72 25.99 2.72
C ASP A 127 -9.17 25.47 2.95
N GLY A 128 -9.97 25.40 1.89
CA GLY A 128 -11.36 24.93 1.93
C GLY A 128 -12.40 26.03 2.17
N SER A 129 -12.01 27.26 2.48
CA SER A 129 -12.96 28.35 2.76
C SER A 129 -13.77 28.74 1.51
N LEU A 130 -15.09 28.93 1.67
CA LEU A 130 -15.97 29.41 0.60
C LEU A 130 -15.75 30.91 0.38
N THR A 131 -15.20 31.29 -0.76
CA THR A 131 -14.80 32.68 -1.06
C THR A 131 -15.77 33.41 -1.99
N PHE A 132 -16.52 32.69 -2.82
CA PHE A 132 -17.45 33.30 -3.76
C PHE A 132 -18.69 32.44 -4.00
N VAL A 133 -19.84 33.11 -4.01
CA VAL A 133 -21.15 32.55 -4.32
C VAL A 133 -21.78 33.37 -5.45
N GLN A 134 -22.19 32.70 -6.52
CA GLN A 134 -22.89 33.34 -7.63
C GLN A 134 -24.24 33.88 -7.14
N GLN A 135 -24.52 35.17 -7.36
CA GLN A 135 -25.74 35.84 -6.91
C GLN A 135 -26.01 35.65 -5.40
N GLU A 136 -24.97 35.85 -4.57
CA GLU A 136 -25.01 35.67 -3.10
C GLU A 136 -26.23 36.33 -2.42
N GLY A 137 -26.70 37.48 -2.91
CA GLY A 137 -27.86 38.20 -2.35
C GLY A 137 -29.24 37.56 -2.57
N GLU A 138 -29.35 36.52 -3.41
CA GLU A 138 -30.59 35.75 -3.60
C GLU A 138 -30.75 34.63 -2.55
N PHE A 139 -29.72 34.37 -1.75
CA PHE A 139 -29.78 33.39 -0.66
C PHE A 139 -30.31 34.05 0.62
N PHE A 140 -31.13 33.30 1.37
CA PHE A 140 -31.64 33.74 2.66
C PHE A 140 -30.59 33.49 3.75
N ASP A 141 -30.11 34.55 4.40
CA ASP A 141 -29.21 34.49 5.57
C ASP A 141 -27.97 33.58 5.39
N LEU A 142 -27.39 33.55 4.19
CA LEU A 142 -26.23 32.71 3.88
C LEU A 142 -24.95 33.27 4.53
N ASP A 143 -24.43 32.55 5.52
CA ASP A 143 -23.06 32.74 5.99
C ASP A 143 -22.10 31.78 5.26
N LYS A 144 -21.15 32.32 4.50
CA LYS A 144 -20.16 31.49 3.79
C LYS A 144 -19.28 30.67 4.73
N ALA A 145 -19.12 31.08 5.99
CA ALA A 145 -18.33 30.36 6.98
C ALA A 145 -18.88 28.94 7.25
N ASP A 146 -20.20 28.74 7.15
CA ASP A 146 -20.85 27.45 7.41
C ASP A 146 -20.74 26.45 6.24
N TYR A 147 -20.33 26.93 5.06
CA TYR A 147 -20.34 26.17 3.81
C TYR A 147 -18.95 26.05 3.17
N GLY A 148 -17.87 26.10 3.95
CA GLY A 148 -16.55 25.65 3.51
C GLY A 148 -16.49 24.15 3.17
N LEU A 149 -15.49 23.71 2.42
CA LEU A 149 -15.31 22.28 2.12
C LEU A 149 -15.20 21.48 3.42
N VAL A 150 -15.79 20.27 3.42
CA VAL A 150 -15.70 19.38 4.60
C VAL A 150 -14.27 18.84 4.67
N PRO A 151 -13.50 19.16 5.72
CA PRO A 151 -12.12 18.69 5.84
C PRO A 151 -12.08 17.19 6.13
N VAL A 152 -11.01 16.56 5.68
CA VAL A 152 -10.62 15.20 6.05
C VAL A 152 -9.30 15.29 6.78
N HIS A 153 -9.13 14.52 7.86
CA HIS A 153 -7.87 14.50 8.60
C HIS A 153 -6.76 14.06 7.66
N CYS A 154 -5.66 14.82 7.65
CA CYS A 154 -4.55 14.59 6.74
C CYS A 154 -3.25 14.90 7.46
N ASP A 155 -2.29 13.99 7.35
CA ASP A 155 -0.97 14.14 7.95
C ASP A 155 0.08 13.47 7.05
N VAL A 156 1.34 13.86 7.22
CA VAL A 156 2.45 13.42 6.36
C VAL A 156 3.55 12.82 7.22
N TRP A 157 3.92 11.59 6.91
CA TRP A 157 5.05 10.90 7.53
C TRP A 157 6.06 10.48 6.46
N ALA A 158 7.33 10.85 6.60
CA ALA A 158 8.40 10.48 5.66
C ALA A 158 8.06 10.69 4.16
N GLY A 159 7.32 11.76 3.85
CA GLY A 159 6.84 12.07 2.50
C GLY A 159 5.58 11.30 2.06
N PHE A 160 5.08 10.35 2.84
CA PHE A 160 3.83 9.64 2.60
C PHE A 160 2.63 10.43 3.15
N ILE A 161 1.63 10.68 2.29
CA ILE A 161 0.41 11.39 2.67
C ILE A 161 -0.62 10.37 3.15
N PHE A 162 -1.08 10.54 4.39
CA PHE A 162 -2.17 9.74 4.96
C PHE A 162 -3.41 10.59 5.20
N VAL A 163 -4.57 9.94 5.13
CA VAL A 163 -5.86 10.53 5.49
C VAL A 163 -6.64 9.64 6.44
N ASN A 164 -7.49 10.24 7.27
CA ASN A 164 -8.42 9.51 8.13
C ASN A 164 -9.83 10.08 7.97
N LEU A 165 -10.81 9.21 7.68
CA LEU A 165 -12.19 9.58 7.38
C LEU A 165 -13.08 9.66 8.63
N ALA A 166 -12.58 9.21 9.79
CA ALA A 166 -13.31 9.31 11.05
C ALA A 166 -13.52 10.78 11.40
N LYS A 167 -14.68 11.09 11.98
CA LYS A 167 -14.95 12.45 12.49
C LYS A 167 -13.88 12.88 13.50
N GLU A 168 -13.51 11.96 14.39
CA GLU A 168 -12.44 12.09 15.37
C GLU A 168 -11.56 10.83 15.26
N PRO A 169 -10.34 10.93 14.68
CA PRO A 169 -9.42 9.81 14.58
C PRO A 169 -9.10 9.26 15.98
N PRO A 170 -9.10 7.93 16.16
CA PRO A 170 -8.83 7.33 17.46
C PRO A 170 -7.40 7.58 17.95
N THR A 171 -6.46 7.82 17.02
CA THR A 171 -5.05 8.08 17.28
C THR A 171 -4.49 9.10 16.28
N THR A 172 -3.40 9.77 16.65
CA THR A 172 -2.59 10.53 15.69
C THR A 172 -1.92 9.61 14.68
N LEU A 173 -1.45 10.14 13.54
CA LEU A 173 -0.75 9.31 12.54
C LEU A 173 0.50 8.65 13.13
N THR A 174 1.30 9.38 13.92
CA THR A 174 2.54 8.83 14.51
C THR A 174 2.25 7.69 15.48
N GLU A 175 1.21 7.83 16.33
CA GLU A 175 0.77 6.74 17.24
C GLU A 175 0.22 5.55 16.47
N PHE A 176 -0.51 5.79 15.38
CA PHE A 176 -1.02 4.72 14.51
C PHE A 176 0.11 3.90 13.91
N LEU A 177 1.10 4.55 13.30
CA LEU A 177 2.21 3.89 12.58
C LEU A 177 3.09 3.04 13.50
N GLY A 178 3.27 3.44 14.76
CA GLY A 178 4.09 2.71 15.72
C GLY A 178 5.59 2.72 15.39
N SER A 179 6.39 2.21 16.32
CA SER A 179 7.86 2.29 16.24
C SER A 179 8.43 1.57 15.03
N MET A 180 7.87 0.39 14.69
CA MET A 180 8.35 -0.42 13.57
C MET A 180 8.35 0.36 12.26
N ILE A 181 7.34 1.21 12.05
CA ILE A 181 7.24 2.02 10.85
C ILE A 181 7.97 3.35 11.04
N THR A 182 7.82 4.05 12.18
CA THR A 182 8.45 5.35 12.36
C THR A 182 9.97 5.32 12.33
N ASP A 183 10.60 4.18 12.64
CA ASP A 183 12.05 4.00 12.53
C ASP A 183 12.58 4.07 11.07
N LEU A 184 11.69 3.91 10.08
CA LEU A 184 11.98 4.15 8.67
C LEU A 184 12.05 5.64 8.31
N ALA A 185 11.76 6.57 9.23
CA ALA A 185 11.74 8.01 8.93
C ALA A 185 13.08 8.57 8.44
N GLY A 186 14.20 7.89 8.76
CA GLY A 186 15.53 8.22 8.26
C GLY A 186 15.90 7.55 6.93
N TYR A 187 15.03 6.72 6.36
CA TYR A 187 15.24 6.14 5.04
C TYR A 187 15.07 7.24 3.97
N PRO A 188 15.99 7.39 3.01
CA PRO A 188 16.01 8.53 2.08
C PRO A 188 15.01 8.36 0.94
N PHE A 189 13.71 8.32 1.26
CA PHE A 189 12.64 8.18 0.28
C PHE A 189 12.64 9.32 -0.75
N GLU A 190 13.00 10.53 -0.31
CA GLU A 190 13.07 11.75 -1.13
C GLU A 190 14.19 11.74 -2.19
N GLU A 191 15.21 10.90 -2.01
CA GLU A 191 16.29 10.73 -2.98
C GLU A 191 15.88 9.81 -4.16
N MET A 192 14.62 9.35 -4.19
CA MET A 192 14.09 8.43 -5.21
C MET A 192 12.89 8.99 -5.99
N PRO A 193 13.05 10.13 -6.70
CA PRO A 193 11.96 10.79 -7.41
C PRO A 193 11.55 10.10 -8.72
N GLU A 194 12.36 9.17 -9.26
CA GLU A 194 11.99 8.45 -10.49
C GLU A 194 10.91 7.42 -10.15
N ARG A 195 9.74 7.58 -10.75
CA ARG A 195 8.52 6.89 -10.38
C ARG A 195 7.93 6.13 -11.56
N TYR A 196 7.54 4.88 -11.33
CA TYR A 196 6.84 4.06 -12.30
C TYR A 196 5.56 3.50 -11.69
N ASP A 197 4.41 3.88 -12.23
CA ASP A 197 3.09 3.52 -11.70
C ASP A 197 2.40 2.42 -12.52
N PHE A 198 1.73 1.54 -11.81
CA PHE A 198 0.90 0.47 -12.33
C PHE A 198 -0.40 0.43 -11.55
N SER A 199 -1.49 0.16 -12.25
CA SER A 199 -2.77 -0.12 -11.61
C SER A 199 -3.48 -1.25 -12.33
N ALA A 200 -4.22 -2.06 -11.58
CA ALA A 200 -5.06 -3.11 -12.12
C ALA A 200 -6.31 -3.27 -11.28
N ASP A 201 -7.45 -3.49 -11.94
CA ASP A 201 -8.65 -3.99 -11.30
C ASP A 201 -8.57 -5.51 -11.26
N ILE A 202 -8.67 -6.08 -10.07
CA ILE A 202 -8.47 -7.51 -9.82
C ILE A 202 -9.75 -8.13 -9.26
N ASP A 203 -10.20 -9.22 -9.88
CA ASP A 203 -11.33 -10.04 -9.44
C ASP A 203 -10.94 -10.97 -8.28
N CYS A 204 -10.43 -10.38 -7.21
CA CYS A 204 -10.01 -11.05 -5.99
C CYS A 204 -10.27 -10.15 -4.78
N ASN A 205 -10.59 -10.71 -3.61
CA ASN A 205 -10.62 -9.94 -2.37
C ASN A 205 -9.23 -9.34 -2.09
N TRP A 206 -9.20 -8.08 -1.66
CA TRP A 206 -7.96 -7.35 -1.39
C TRP A 206 -7.05 -8.06 -0.38
N LYS A 207 -7.61 -8.78 0.60
CA LYS A 207 -6.84 -9.49 1.63
C LYS A 207 -6.11 -10.70 1.05
N VAL A 208 -6.80 -11.51 0.26
CA VAL A 208 -6.21 -12.66 -0.45
C VAL A 208 -5.09 -12.21 -1.37
N PHE A 209 -5.25 -11.07 -2.05
CA PHE A 209 -4.22 -10.55 -2.92
C PHE A 209 -3.01 -10.03 -2.13
N LEU A 210 -3.24 -9.33 -1.03
CA LEU A 210 -2.19 -8.84 -0.13
C LEU A 210 -1.41 -9.98 0.54
N ASP A 211 -2.07 -11.08 0.92
CA ASP A 211 -1.42 -12.26 1.52
C ASP A 211 -0.19 -12.70 0.73
N ALA A 212 -0.29 -12.76 -0.60
CA ALA A 212 0.80 -13.17 -1.49
C ALA A 212 2.04 -12.26 -1.43
N PHE A 213 1.93 -11.04 -0.91
CA PHE A 213 3.09 -10.16 -0.73
C PHE A 213 3.64 -10.21 0.71
N GLN A 214 2.92 -10.82 1.64
CA GLN A 214 3.31 -10.98 3.05
C GLN A 214 3.70 -12.42 3.43
N GLU A 215 3.59 -13.36 2.50
CA GLU A 215 4.26 -14.66 2.56
C GLU A 215 5.08 -14.91 1.29
N TYR A 216 6.16 -15.67 1.41
CA TYR A 216 7.02 -16.03 0.27
C TYR A 216 7.10 -17.55 0.09
N TYR A 217 6.15 -18.29 0.67
CA TYR A 217 6.05 -19.74 0.58
C TYR A 217 5.67 -20.18 -0.84
N HIS A 218 4.86 -19.40 -1.55
CA HIS A 218 4.50 -19.68 -2.95
C HIS A 218 5.66 -19.43 -3.93
N VAL A 219 6.59 -18.50 -3.63
CA VAL A 219 7.62 -18.01 -4.55
C VAL A 219 8.42 -19.12 -5.24
N PRO A 220 8.95 -20.13 -4.53
CA PRO A 220 9.66 -21.26 -5.14
C PRO A 220 8.85 -22.04 -6.20
N SER A 221 7.52 -22.05 -6.08
CA SER A 221 6.63 -22.89 -6.89
C SER A 221 5.95 -22.10 -8.01
N LEU A 222 5.56 -20.85 -7.75
CA LEU A 222 4.87 -20.01 -8.72
C LEU A 222 5.86 -19.36 -9.70
N HIS A 223 6.87 -18.65 -9.18
CA HIS A 223 7.79 -17.83 -9.96
C HIS A 223 8.95 -18.61 -10.58
N THR A 224 8.68 -19.81 -11.10
CA THR A 224 9.71 -20.70 -11.65
C THR A 224 10.32 -20.17 -12.95
N GLN A 225 9.61 -19.31 -13.68
CA GLN A 225 10.10 -18.69 -14.92
C GLN A 225 11.16 -17.62 -14.66
N GLU A 226 11.38 -17.26 -13.41
CA GLU A 226 12.27 -16.17 -12.99
C GLU A 226 13.68 -16.67 -12.69
N ALA A 227 13.84 -18.00 -12.70
CA ALA A 227 15.12 -18.66 -12.77
C ALA A 227 15.34 -19.31 -14.14
N THR A 228 16.58 -19.22 -14.62
CA THR A 228 17.03 -20.05 -15.74
C THR A 228 16.86 -21.54 -15.40
N PRO A 229 16.76 -22.43 -16.40
CA PRO A 229 16.64 -23.88 -16.16
C PRO A 229 17.69 -24.44 -15.18
N ASP A 230 18.92 -23.92 -15.22
CA ASP A 230 20.01 -24.35 -14.34
C ASP A 230 19.84 -23.86 -12.88
N ALA A 231 19.19 -22.71 -12.68
CA ALA A 231 18.97 -22.12 -11.35
C ALA A 231 17.71 -22.68 -10.64
N ARG A 232 16.69 -23.10 -11.40
CA ARG A 232 15.39 -23.55 -10.86
C ARG A 232 15.50 -24.61 -9.76
N PRO A 233 16.32 -25.67 -9.88
CA PRO A 233 16.42 -26.69 -8.83
C PRO A 233 16.91 -26.13 -7.48
N GLN A 234 17.61 -25.00 -7.48
CA GLN A 234 18.07 -24.35 -6.25
C GLN A 234 16.99 -23.47 -5.62
N MET A 235 16.19 -22.79 -6.45
CA MET A 235 15.08 -21.96 -5.98
C MET A 235 13.90 -22.79 -5.46
N MET A 236 13.66 -23.98 -6.02
CA MET A 236 12.58 -24.89 -5.59
C MET A 236 12.83 -25.58 -4.23
N LYS A 237 13.86 -25.19 -3.47
CA LYS A 237 14.16 -25.79 -2.15
C LYS A 237 13.24 -25.29 -1.03
N GLY A 238 12.34 -24.35 -1.32
CA GLY A 238 11.43 -23.75 -0.36
C GLY A 238 11.91 -22.38 0.13
N PHE A 239 11.06 -21.73 0.91
CA PHE A 239 11.34 -20.45 1.55
C PHE A 239 11.41 -20.62 3.07
N GLU A 240 12.33 -19.89 3.69
CA GLU A 240 12.37 -19.73 5.14
C GLU A 240 12.71 -18.28 5.48
N ALA A 241 11.80 -17.58 6.15
CA ALA A 241 11.99 -16.20 6.56
C ALA A 241 13.05 -16.10 7.66
N PRO A 242 14.09 -15.27 7.46
CA PRO A 242 15.06 -14.97 8.50
C PRO A 242 14.50 -14.11 9.64
N HIS A 243 13.45 -13.32 9.39
CA HIS A 243 12.85 -12.45 10.41
C HIS A 243 11.39 -12.12 10.10
N TYR A 244 10.54 -12.18 11.12
CA TYR A 244 9.21 -11.58 11.14
C TYR A 244 9.09 -10.66 12.35
N GLN A 245 8.42 -9.53 12.16
CA GLN A 245 8.06 -8.60 13.23
C GLN A 245 6.60 -8.18 13.10
N LEU A 246 5.89 -8.16 14.24
CA LEU A 246 4.53 -7.64 14.38
C LEU A 246 4.56 -6.40 15.26
N ASP A 247 3.83 -5.35 14.89
CA ASP A 247 3.65 -4.13 15.71
C ASP A 247 2.20 -3.65 15.57
N GLY A 248 1.37 -3.97 16.58
CA GLY A 248 -0.08 -3.75 16.51
C GLY A 248 -0.71 -4.44 15.29
N PRO A 249 -1.47 -3.72 14.43
CA PRO A 249 -2.04 -4.29 13.21
C PRO A 249 -1.04 -4.37 12.05
N HIS A 250 0.14 -3.77 12.19
CA HIS A 250 1.21 -3.75 11.21
C HIS A 250 2.11 -4.97 11.34
N ARG A 251 2.78 -5.31 10.25
CA ARG A 251 3.65 -6.49 10.16
C ARG A 251 4.76 -6.26 9.15
N MET A 252 5.85 -6.99 9.30
CA MET A 252 6.90 -7.02 8.29
C MET A 252 7.64 -8.36 8.26
N VAL A 253 8.23 -8.64 7.10
CA VAL A 253 9.11 -9.79 6.86
C VAL A 253 10.40 -9.31 6.20
N SER A 254 11.53 -9.77 6.72
CA SER A 254 12.81 -9.64 6.02
C SER A 254 13.08 -10.88 5.20
N THR A 255 13.68 -10.70 4.03
CA THR A 255 14.13 -11.79 3.15
C THR A 255 15.65 -11.82 3.08
N SER A 256 16.18 -13.00 2.74
CA SER A 256 17.61 -13.22 2.54
C SER A 256 17.85 -13.79 1.16
N SER A 257 18.81 -13.23 0.44
CA SER A 257 19.20 -13.71 -0.88
C SER A 257 20.63 -13.30 -1.20
N VAL A 258 21.28 -14.05 -2.08
CA VAL A 258 22.56 -13.62 -2.65
C VAL A 258 22.24 -12.64 -3.78
N PRO A 259 22.88 -11.45 -3.84
CA PRO A 259 22.65 -10.51 -4.94
C PRO A 259 22.82 -11.17 -6.30
N ARG A 260 21.87 -10.94 -7.20
CA ARG A 260 21.80 -11.60 -8.52
C ARG A 260 23.10 -11.52 -9.31
N ARG A 261 23.79 -10.36 -9.24
CA ARG A 261 25.10 -10.10 -9.85
C ARG A 261 26.21 -11.08 -9.45
N LEU A 262 26.08 -11.75 -8.30
CA LEU A 262 27.07 -12.70 -7.77
C LEU A 262 26.76 -14.16 -8.12
N TRP A 263 25.63 -14.42 -8.79
CA TRP A 263 25.27 -15.78 -9.20
C TRP A 263 26.15 -16.25 -10.37
N PRO A 264 26.28 -17.57 -10.59
CA PRO A 264 26.89 -18.10 -11.81
C PRO A 264 26.24 -17.51 -13.06
N ALA A 265 27.03 -17.22 -14.11
CA ALA A 265 26.53 -16.59 -15.33
C ALA A 265 25.40 -17.41 -16.01
N ASN A 266 25.45 -18.74 -15.96
CA ASN A 266 24.39 -19.61 -16.49
C ASN A 266 23.09 -19.56 -15.67
N PHE A 267 23.10 -18.94 -14.49
CA PHE A 267 21.91 -18.73 -13.68
C PHE A 267 21.22 -17.40 -13.97
N GLN A 268 21.86 -16.51 -14.72
CA GLN A 268 21.37 -15.18 -15.07
C GLN A 268 20.78 -15.19 -16.48
N TYR A 269 19.68 -14.48 -16.69
CA TYR A 269 19.17 -14.25 -18.03
C TYR A 269 20.08 -13.29 -18.80
N PRO A 270 20.21 -13.43 -20.14
CA PRO A 270 20.99 -12.49 -20.94
C PRO A 270 20.59 -11.03 -20.72
N ILE A 271 19.29 -10.75 -20.63
CA ILE A 271 18.81 -9.38 -20.41
C ILE A 271 19.26 -8.81 -19.05
N GLU A 272 19.36 -9.65 -18.02
CA GLU A 272 19.84 -9.20 -16.70
C GLU A 272 21.32 -8.81 -16.77
N MET A 273 22.13 -9.56 -17.53
CA MET A 273 23.55 -9.25 -17.71
C MET A 273 23.76 -7.97 -18.53
N GLU A 274 23.01 -7.81 -19.63
CA GLU A 274 23.13 -6.65 -20.52
C GLU A 274 22.64 -5.36 -19.85
N THR A 275 21.52 -5.42 -19.11
CA THR A 275 20.97 -4.25 -18.42
C THR A 275 21.57 -4.05 -17.04
N ARG A 276 22.29 -5.05 -16.51
CA ARG A 276 22.78 -5.08 -15.12
C ARG A 276 21.65 -4.85 -14.12
N SER A 277 20.53 -5.55 -14.32
CA SER A 277 19.31 -5.42 -13.54
C SER A 277 18.50 -6.71 -13.58
N GLY A 278 17.40 -6.78 -12.83
CA GLY A 278 16.51 -7.94 -12.80
C GLY A 278 15.45 -7.78 -11.72
N LEU A 279 14.94 -8.91 -11.21
CA LEU A 279 13.93 -8.93 -10.14
C LEU A 279 14.31 -8.10 -8.91
N PHE A 280 15.57 -8.19 -8.48
CA PHE A 280 16.11 -7.52 -7.30
C PHE A 280 16.54 -6.07 -7.59
N GLY A 281 16.15 -5.56 -8.76
CA GLY A 281 16.46 -4.23 -9.25
C GLY A 281 17.85 -4.06 -9.87
N PRO A 282 18.23 -2.81 -10.14
CA PRO A 282 19.53 -2.45 -10.69
C PRO A 282 20.69 -2.98 -9.83
N TRP A 283 21.75 -3.47 -10.46
CA TRP A 283 22.94 -3.98 -9.77
C TRP A 283 23.88 -2.87 -9.30
N ASN A 284 23.73 -1.67 -9.86
CA ASN A 284 24.45 -0.49 -9.43
C ASN A 284 23.71 0.09 -8.21
N GLU A 285 24.26 -0.13 -7.03
CA GLU A 285 23.70 0.39 -5.79
C GLU A 285 23.96 1.90 -5.72
N PRO A 286 22.93 2.73 -5.45
CA PRO A 286 23.09 4.15 -5.24
C PRO A 286 23.84 4.43 -3.93
N ASP A 287 24.59 5.52 -3.89
CA ASP A 287 25.15 6.03 -2.64
C ASP A 287 24.05 6.81 -1.91
N LEU A 288 23.45 6.17 -0.91
CA LEU A 288 22.36 6.70 -0.10
C LEU A 288 22.82 7.16 1.30
N GLY A 289 24.14 7.29 1.51
CA GLY A 289 24.66 8.00 2.68
C GLY A 289 24.76 7.22 4.00
N GLY A 290 24.98 5.90 3.96
CA GLY A 290 25.24 5.09 5.15
C GLY A 290 24.31 3.89 5.30
N GLU A 291 24.05 3.47 6.53
CA GLU A 291 23.06 2.42 6.81
C GLU A 291 21.64 2.94 6.54
N LEU A 292 20.83 2.12 5.87
CA LEU A 292 19.44 2.44 5.54
C LEU A 292 18.59 2.35 6.81
N SER A 293 18.19 3.50 7.37
CA SER A 293 17.48 3.58 8.66
C SER A 293 16.22 2.69 8.69
N GLY A 294 16.01 2.00 9.83
CA GLY A 294 14.84 1.15 10.05
C GLY A 294 14.80 -0.15 9.23
N THR A 295 15.79 -0.39 8.38
CA THR A 295 15.90 -1.63 7.59
C THR A 295 16.77 -2.69 8.28
N ASN A 296 16.64 -3.93 7.82
CA ASN A 296 17.28 -5.13 8.31
C ASN A 296 17.19 -5.30 9.84
N PRO A 297 15.99 -5.23 10.45
CA PRO A 297 15.83 -5.34 11.91
C PRO A 297 16.35 -6.68 12.46
N GLY A 298 16.28 -7.74 11.65
CA GLY A 298 16.84 -9.06 11.96
C GLY A 298 18.37 -9.16 11.89
N ARG A 299 19.09 -8.10 11.48
CA ARG A 299 20.55 -8.06 11.31
C ARG A 299 21.08 -9.20 10.43
N ILE A 300 20.38 -9.45 9.34
CA ILE A 300 20.60 -10.55 8.42
C ILE A 300 21.86 -10.26 7.61
N LYS A 301 22.81 -11.19 7.61
CA LYS A 301 24.09 -11.04 6.91
C LYS A 301 23.93 -10.90 5.39
N ALA A 302 23.01 -11.67 4.80
CA ALA A 302 22.68 -11.63 3.37
C ALA A 302 21.27 -11.06 3.17
N TRP A 303 21.01 -9.93 3.83
CA TRP A 303 19.74 -9.20 3.73
C TRP A 303 19.46 -8.81 2.27
N ALA A 304 18.26 -9.13 1.81
CA ALA A 304 17.83 -8.83 0.45
C ALA A 304 16.76 -7.75 0.39
N ALA A 305 15.75 -7.85 1.26
CA ALA A 305 14.68 -6.87 1.34
C ALA A 305 13.95 -6.95 2.67
N ASP A 306 13.25 -5.88 3.01
CA ASP A 306 12.19 -5.85 4.03
C ASP A 306 10.88 -5.46 3.38
N ASN A 307 9.83 -6.26 3.59
CA ASN A 307 8.48 -5.89 3.22
C ASN A 307 7.69 -5.48 4.46
N PHE A 308 7.32 -4.21 4.55
CA PHE A 308 6.47 -3.66 5.61
C PHE A 308 5.03 -3.55 5.13
N GLN A 309 4.08 -4.16 5.83
CA GLN A 309 2.67 -3.89 5.64
C GLN A 309 2.16 -2.94 6.73
N ILE A 310 1.71 -1.78 6.25
CA ILE A 310 1.11 -0.73 7.05
C ILE A 310 -0.40 -0.83 6.84
N PHE A 311 -1.03 -1.58 7.74
CA PHE A 311 -2.47 -1.72 7.83
C PHE A 311 -3.24 -0.40 7.62
N PRO A 312 -4.35 -0.42 6.86
CA PRO A 312 -4.83 -1.55 6.06
C PRO A 312 -4.19 -1.58 4.67
N ASN A 313 -3.90 -0.43 4.07
CA ASN A 313 -3.87 -0.30 2.61
C ASN A 313 -2.49 -0.03 2.00
N LEU A 314 -1.39 -0.09 2.74
CA LEU A 314 -0.05 0.23 2.23
C LEU A 314 0.93 -0.91 2.49
N GLU A 315 1.72 -1.25 1.48
CA GLU A 315 2.99 -1.96 1.66
C GLU A 315 4.16 -1.08 1.21
N ILE A 316 5.29 -1.21 1.90
CA ILE A 316 6.57 -0.62 1.51
C ILE A 316 7.60 -1.76 1.48
N LEU A 317 8.05 -2.11 0.28
CA LEU A 317 9.10 -3.11 0.08
C LEU A 317 10.40 -2.39 -0.25
N ILE A 318 11.37 -2.51 0.65
CA ILE A 318 12.68 -1.87 0.57
C ILE A 318 13.72 -2.91 0.23
N TRP A 319 14.44 -2.73 -0.87
CA TRP A 319 15.51 -3.62 -1.30
C TRP A 319 16.86 -3.19 -0.75
N ALA A 320 17.73 -4.16 -0.48
CA ALA A 320 19.12 -3.93 -0.09
C ALA A 320 19.92 -3.15 -1.14
N SER A 321 19.45 -3.15 -2.39
CA SER A 321 20.01 -2.36 -3.48
C SER A 321 19.57 -0.88 -3.48
N GLY A 322 18.86 -0.42 -2.44
CA GLY A 322 18.58 1.00 -2.20
C GLY A 322 17.46 1.58 -3.07
N TRP A 323 16.53 0.75 -3.52
CA TRP A 323 15.28 1.21 -4.14
C TRP A 323 14.11 0.61 -3.36
N TYR A 324 12.94 1.23 -3.48
CA TYR A 324 11.74 0.70 -2.85
C TYR A 324 10.56 0.73 -3.81
N LEU A 325 9.54 -0.02 -3.46
CA LEU A 325 8.24 0.08 -4.08
C LEU A 325 7.17 0.21 -3.01
N VAL A 326 5.99 0.62 -3.44
CA VAL A 326 4.80 0.56 -2.60
C VAL A 326 3.65 -0.10 -3.32
N TYR A 327 2.82 -0.78 -2.55
CA TYR A 327 1.52 -1.25 -3.01
C TYR A 327 0.41 -0.57 -2.23
N ARG A 328 -0.68 -0.29 -2.93
CA ARG A 328 -1.94 0.11 -2.32
C ARG A 328 -3.07 -0.78 -2.78
N TYR A 329 -3.93 -1.12 -1.82
CA TYR A 329 -5.08 -2.00 -2.02
C TYR A 329 -6.35 -1.23 -1.71
N TRP A 330 -7.20 -1.06 -2.73
CA TRP A 330 -8.46 -0.34 -2.63
C TRP A 330 -9.62 -1.30 -2.91
N PRO A 331 -10.28 -1.83 -1.87
CA PRO A 331 -11.41 -2.73 -2.07
C PRO A 331 -12.51 -2.03 -2.86
N THR A 332 -13.09 -2.73 -3.83
CA THR A 332 -14.25 -2.25 -4.59
C THR A 332 -15.49 -3.08 -4.30
N SER A 333 -15.31 -4.32 -3.83
CA SER A 333 -16.36 -5.17 -3.27
C SER A 333 -15.77 -6.21 -2.31
N HIS A 334 -16.59 -7.16 -1.85
CA HIS A 334 -16.14 -8.30 -1.06
C HIS A 334 -15.23 -9.27 -1.82
N ASN A 335 -15.17 -9.24 -3.16
CA ASN A 335 -14.34 -10.14 -3.96
C ASN A 335 -13.63 -9.46 -5.13
N THR A 336 -13.54 -8.12 -5.11
CA THR A 336 -12.82 -7.33 -6.12
C THR A 336 -12.09 -6.17 -5.47
N HIS A 337 -10.96 -5.75 -6.03
CA HIS A 337 -10.24 -4.57 -5.58
C HIS A 337 -9.46 -3.92 -6.72
N ARG A 338 -9.08 -2.66 -6.52
CA ARG A 338 -8.09 -1.96 -7.33
C ARG A 338 -6.74 -2.03 -6.64
N PHE A 339 -5.76 -2.57 -7.33
CA PHE A 339 -4.35 -2.63 -6.92
C PHE A 339 -3.58 -1.49 -7.58
N GLU A 340 -2.72 -0.83 -6.81
CA GLU A 340 -1.81 0.22 -7.29
C GLU A 340 -0.39 -0.09 -6.85
N GLY A 341 0.52 -0.27 -7.79
CA GLY A 341 1.94 -0.48 -7.53
C GLY A 341 2.76 0.69 -8.04
N THR A 342 3.68 1.19 -7.22
CA THR A 342 4.61 2.25 -7.63
C THR A 342 6.03 1.89 -7.25
N LEU A 343 6.95 1.93 -8.21
CA LEU A 343 8.38 1.72 -7.97
C LEU A 343 9.11 3.06 -7.97
N PHE A 344 10.04 3.21 -7.03
CA PHE A 344 10.81 4.42 -6.81
C PHE A 344 12.30 4.14 -6.93
N PHE A 345 12.97 4.95 -7.74
CA PHE A 345 14.41 4.86 -7.96
C PHE A 345 15.08 6.23 -7.82
N PRO A 346 16.37 6.25 -7.48
CA PRO A 346 17.18 7.45 -7.66
C PRO A 346 17.21 7.91 -9.12
N PRO A 347 17.51 9.21 -9.38
CA PRO A 347 17.61 9.72 -10.74
C PRO A 347 18.62 8.94 -11.57
N ALA A 348 18.20 8.48 -12.76
CA ALA A 348 19.10 7.80 -13.69
C ALA A 348 20.17 8.78 -14.21
N LYS A 349 21.45 8.45 -14.07
CA LYS A 349 22.56 9.35 -14.46
C LYS A 349 22.91 9.24 -15.94
N ASN A 350 22.51 8.15 -16.57
CA ASN A 350 22.79 7.85 -17.97
C ASN A 350 21.78 6.82 -18.52
N ALA A 351 21.85 6.55 -19.82
CA ALA A 351 20.95 5.63 -20.50
C ALA A 351 21.03 4.19 -19.96
N SER A 352 22.20 3.74 -19.49
CA SER A 352 22.35 2.41 -18.89
C SER A 352 21.61 2.31 -17.57
N ASP A 353 21.66 3.33 -16.72
CA ASP A 353 20.92 3.36 -15.46
C ASP A 353 19.40 3.34 -15.72
N ARG A 354 18.93 4.11 -16.71
CA ARG A 354 17.51 4.11 -17.10
C ARG A 354 17.09 2.73 -17.64
N ALA A 355 17.89 2.09 -18.48
CA ALA A 355 17.60 0.74 -18.97
C ALA A 355 17.57 -0.30 -17.84
N ALA A 356 18.44 -0.16 -16.84
CA ALA A 356 18.41 -0.99 -15.63
C ALA A 356 17.10 -0.82 -14.85
N GLN A 357 16.66 0.42 -14.63
CA GLN A 357 15.40 0.71 -13.95
C GLN A 357 14.21 0.13 -14.72
N GLU A 358 14.15 0.37 -16.04
CA GLU A 358 13.08 -0.17 -16.89
C GLU A 358 13.05 -1.71 -16.90
N CYS A 359 14.21 -2.37 -16.90
CA CYS A 359 14.28 -3.82 -16.76
C CYS A 359 13.71 -4.29 -15.41
N ALA A 360 14.07 -3.64 -14.30
CA ALA A 360 13.52 -3.96 -12.98
C ALA A 360 12.01 -3.79 -12.94
N VAL A 361 11.51 -2.70 -13.53
CA VAL A 361 10.08 -2.39 -13.64
C VAL A 361 9.31 -3.45 -14.42
N VAL A 362 9.84 -3.91 -15.55
CA VAL A 362 9.20 -4.95 -16.37
C VAL A 362 9.20 -6.30 -15.65
N MET A 363 10.33 -6.68 -15.03
CA MET A 363 10.42 -7.92 -14.26
C MET A 363 9.44 -7.90 -13.09
N PHE A 364 9.37 -6.79 -12.35
CA PHE A 364 8.42 -6.63 -11.26
C PHE A 364 6.97 -6.82 -11.73
N LYS A 365 6.59 -6.17 -12.83
CA LYS A 365 5.23 -6.29 -13.38
C LYS A 365 4.88 -7.74 -13.73
N GLU A 366 5.83 -8.51 -14.25
CA GLU A 366 5.62 -9.92 -14.59
C GLU A 366 5.32 -10.77 -13.33
N PHE A 367 6.01 -10.52 -12.22
CA PHE A 367 5.71 -11.18 -10.93
C PHE A 367 4.30 -10.87 -10.46
N ALA A 368 3.96 -9.58 -10.39
CA ALA A 368 2.64 -9.14 -9.96
C ALA A 368 1.52 -9.74 -10.84
N LEU A 369 1.77 -9.97 -12.13
CA LEU A 369 0.83 -10.63 -13.03
C LEU A 369 0.69 -12.14 -12.75
N GLN A 370 1.77 -12.83 -12.40
CA GLN A 370 1.72 -14.25 -11.99
C GLN A 370 0.90 -14.43 -10.71
N ASP A 371 1.08 -13.52 -9.75
CA ASP A 371 0.30 -13.49 -8.50
C ASP A 371 -1.17 -13.21 -8.80
N ALA A 372 -1.45 -12.14 -9.56
CA ALA A 372 -2.81 -11.79 -9.93
C ALA A 372 -3.57 -12.93 -10.62
N GLY A 373 -2.94 -13.59 -11.60
CA GLY A 373 -3.56 -14.71 -12.30
C GLY A 373 -3.89 -15.88 -11.37
N THR A 374 -3.03 -16.15 -10.40
CA THR A 374 -3.23 -17.24 -9.42
C THR A 374 -4.31 -16.89 -8.40
N LEU A 375 -4.30 -15.67 -7.87
CA LEU A 375 -5.16 -15.26 -6.76
C LEU A 375 -6.61 -15.00 -7.20
N VAL A 376 -6.85 -14.65 -8.46
CA VAL A 376 -8.21 -14.71 -9.04
C VAL A 376 -8.75 -16.15 -9.03
N GLY A 377 -7.90 -17.14 -9.33
CA GLY A 377 -8.25 -18.55 -9.19
C GLY A 377 -8.53 -18.96 -7.73
N THR A 378 -7.73 -18.45 -6.79
CA THR A 378 -7.97 -18.64 -5.35
C THR A 378 -9.32 -18.09 -4.94
N GLN A 379 -9.68 -16.87 -5.34
CA GLN A 379 -10.99 -16.27 -5.03
C GLN A 379 -12.13 -17.12 -5.59
N GLN A 380 -12.04 -17.59 -6.84
CA GLN A 380 -13.04 -18.49 -7.42
C GLN A 380 -13.20 -19.78 -6.61
N GLY A 381 -12.11 -20.34 -6.10
CA GLY A 381 -12.13 -21.49 -5.22
C GLY A 381 -12.82 -21.21 -3.88
N LEU A 382 -12.52 -20.07 -3.27
CA LEU A 382 -13.15 -19.62 -2.01
C LEU A 382 -14.66 -19.40 -2.19
N ASP A 383 -15.06 -18.68 -3.25
CA ASP A 383 -16.47 -18.42 -3.58
C ASP A 383 -17.24 -19.73 -3.79
N ALA A 384 -16.61 -20.75 -4.39
CA ALA A 384 -17.22 -22.05 -4.63
C ALA A 384 -17.35 -22.91 -3.35
N LEU A 385 -16.39 -22.81 -2.43
CA LEU A 385 -16.41 -23.55 -1.16
C LEU A 385 -17.43 -22.97 -0.16
N GLY A 386 -17.73 -21.67 -0.27
CA GLY A 386 -18.64 -20.98 0.64
C GLY A 386 -18.18 -21.11 2.10
N ASN A 387 -19.06 -21.60 2.97
CA ASN A 387 -18.84 -21.64 4.42
C ASN A 387 -17.80 -22.68 4.90
N SER A 388 -17.14 -23.41 4.01
CA SER A 388 -16.06 -24.36 4.35
C SER A 388 -14.69 -23.75 3.99
N SER A 389 -14.38 -22.59 4.56
CA SER A 389 -13.26 -21.71 4.20
C SER A 389 -12.10 -21.73 5.22
N ASP A 390 -11.99 -22.79 6.03
CA ASP A 390 -10.91 -22.93 7.01
C ASP A 390 -9.71 -23.67 6.41
N PHE A 391 -8.56 -23.00 6.34
CA PHE A 391 -7.33 -23.55 5.76
C PHE A 391 -6.19 -23.65 6.78
N PRO A 392 -5.43 -24.75 6.79
CA PRO A 392 -4.22 -24.82 7.59
C PRO A 392 -3.13 -23.96 6.94
N LEU A 393 -2.59 -23.00 7.71
CA LEU A 393 -1.42 -22.24 7.31
C LEU A 393 -0.17 -22.73 8.03
N ASN A 394 0.99 -22.65 7.38
CA ASN A 394 2.28 -23.08 7.91
C ASN A 394 3.01 -21.92 8.64
N ASP A 395 4.19 -22.21 9.20
CA ASP A 395 4.98 -21.24 9.98
C ASP A 395 5.54 -20.07 9.15
N GLN A 396 5.62 -20.21 7.82
CA GLN A 396 6.02 -19.17 6.86
C GLN A 396 4.85 -18.25 6.45
N GLU A 397 3.66 -18.53 6.95
CA GLU A 397 2.42 -17.79 6.67
C GLU A 397 1.92 -17.08 7.94
N LEU A 398 2.83 -16.80 8.89
CA LEU A 398 2.52 -16.08 10.13
C LEU A 398 1.81 -14.75 9.85
N LEU A 399 2.30 -13.99 8.87
CA LEU A 399 1.80 -12.66 8.57
C LEU A 399 0.38 -12.68 8.00
N VAL A 400 0.04 -13.70 7.21
CA VAL A 400 -1.31 -13.97 6.72
C VAL A 400 -2.26 -14.21 7.91
N ARG A 401 -1.86 -15.08 8.85
CA ARG A 401 -2.65 -15.34 10.07
C ARG A 401 -2.90 -14.06 10.88
N HIS A 402 -1.84 -13.29 11.10
CA HIS A 402 -1.90 -12.03 11.84
C HIS A 402 -2.81 -11.02 11.13
N PHE A 403 -2.82 -10.99 9.80
CA PHE A 403 -3.65 -10.09 9.02
C PHE A 403 -5.14 -10.34 9.18
N HIS A 404 -5.59 -11.56 8.89
CA HIS A 404 -6.99 -11.93 9.04
C HIS A 404 -7.47 -11.73 10.47
N LYS A 405 -6.63 -12.07 11.46
CA LYS A 405 -6.92 -11.77 12.86
C LYS A 405 -7.05 -10.26 13.12
N SER A 406 -6.14 -9.44 12.61
CA SER A 406 -6.16 -7.99 12.81
C SER A 406 -7.42 -7.35 12.23
N VAL A 407 -7.83 -7.76 11.02
CA VAL A 407 -9.07 -7.30 10.40
C VAL A 407 -10.29 -7.70 11.24
N ALA A 408 -10.36 -8.97 11.67
CA ALA A 408 -11.45 -9.46 12.50
C ALA A 408 -11.53 -8.72 13.85
N ASP A 409 -10.39 -8.47 14.50
CA ASP A 409 -10.33 -7.74 15.76
C ASP A 409 -10.80 -6.29 15.59
N TRP A 410 -10.41 -5.60 14.51
CA TRP A 410 -10.88 -4.24 14.21
C TRP A 410 -12.40 -4.20 14.01
N VAL A 411 -12.95 -5.13 13.23
CA VAL A 411 -14.40 -5.25 13.01
C VAL A 411 -15.14 -5.54 14.31
N ALA A 412 -14.66 -6.50 15.11
CA ALA A 412 -15.27 -6.88 16.38
C ALA A 412 -15.24 -5.72 17.40
N ASN A 413 -14.11 -5.01 17.50
CA ASN A 413 -13.95 -3.87 18.40
C ASN A 413 -14.89 -2.72 18.00
N TYR A 414 -15.00 -2.42 16.71
CA TYR A 414 -15.93 -1.40 16.22
C TYR A 414 -17.39 -1.75 16.55
N GLN A 415 -17.83 -2.98 16.26
CA GLN A 415 -19.18 -3.44 16.58
C GLN A 415 -19.47 -3.48 18.08
N GLY A 416 -18.48 -3.85 18.90
CA GLY A 416 -18.58 -3.89 20.36
C GLY A 416 -18.59 -2.51 21.03
N SER A 417 -18.00 -1.49 20.38
CA SER A 417 -17.93 -0.12 20.92
C SER A 417 -19.26 0.64 20.90
N GLY A 418 -20.29 0.10 20.23
CA GLY A 418 -21.58 0.76 20.10
C GLY A 418 -21.55 1.99 19.17
N VAL A 419 -20.45 2.22 18.45
CA VAL A 419 -20.35 3.18 17.34
C VAL A 419 -21.11 2.63 16.14
N ASN A 420 -22.42 2.42 16.29
CA ASN A 420 -23.32 2.27 15.16
C ASN A 420 -23.80 3.67 14.79
N ALA A 421 -23.28 4.14 13.65
CA ALA A 421 -23.71 5.26 12.79
C ALA A 421 -24.63 6.34 13.37
#